data_AF-A6GAZ1-F1
#
_entry.id   AF-A6GAZ1-F1
#
_cell.length_a   1.000
_cell.length_b   1.000
_cell.length_c   1.000
_cell.angle_alpha   90.00
_cell.angle_beta   90.00
_cell.angle_gamma   90.00
#
_symmetry.space_group_name_H-M   'P 1'
#
loop_
_entity.id
_entity.type
_entity.pdbx_description
1 polymer ?
#
loop_
_entity_poly.entity_id
_entity_poly.type
_entity_poly.pdbx_seq_one_letter_code
_entity_poly.pdbx_strand_id
1 'polypeptide(L)'
;MVYSFVLRTDGTSYFAYVSDMCRYFYGIEPEALRSSANIAIDAIVDEDMHRFEAALEASMRDMQRFRWSGRLETMNDRTRLVRAESMPQKHPEGVIWHGVMFEATEEAQMRRELSRAQDTVMSLSVPIIEVWEQVVCVPLQGSYDDRRAEKLTEALLSKVSSAEIRVAILDLTGITDIDTATVAHLLRITRSLGLLGAECALSGISPVVARTMISLEAASEQLRYFRALNQALRWAIGELGPKSG
;
A
#
# COMPACT_ATOMS: atom_id res chain seq x y z
N MET A 1 -5.38 2.72 -8.31
CA MET A 1 -6.66 2.51 -7.62
C MET A 1 -6.40 2.05 -6.20
N VAL A 2 -7.04 2.67 -5.22
CA VAL A 2 -7.01 2.20 -3.82
C VAL A 2 -8.27 1.38 -3.56
N TYR A 3 -8.14 0.25 -2.86
CA TYR A 3 -9.26 -0.63 -2.58
C TYR A 3 -9.18 -1.26 -1.18
N SER A 4 -10.31 -1.76 -0.71
CA SER A 4 -10.42 -2.66 0.44
C SER A 4 -11.30 -3.81 0.03
N PHE A 5 -10.70 -4.97 -0.23
CA PHE A 5 -11.36 -6.16 -0.74
C PHE A 5 -11.61 -7.12 0.41
N VAL A 6 -12.82 -7.62 0.56
CA VAL A 6 -13.19 -8.58 1.61
C VAL A 6 -13.52 -9.90 0.95
N LEU A 7 -12.87 -10.97 1.41
CA LEU A 7 -13.29 -12.34 1.14
C LEU A 7 -13.96 -12.87 2.40
N ARG A 8 -15.22 -13.28 2.27
CA ARG A 8 -15.99 -13.88 3.35
C ARG A 8 -15.63 -15.34 3.54
N THR A 9 -15.93 -15.86 4.73
CA THR A 9 -15.74 -17.29 5.04
C THR A 9 -16.60 -18.23 4.19
N ASP A 10 -17.69 -17.73 3.59
CA ASP A 10 -18.54 -18.47 2.66
C ASP A 10 -18.01 -18.46 1.21
N GLY A 11 -16.87 -17.82 0.97
CA GLY A 11 -16.24 -17.71 -0.35
C GLY A 11 -16.75 -16.53 -1.18
N THR A 12 -17.78 -15.81 -0.75
CA THR A 12 -18.22 -14.59 -1.45
C THR A 12 -17.29 -13.43 -1.19
N SER A 13 -17.22 -12.47 -2.12
CA SER A 13 -16.36 -11.30 -1.96
C SER A 13 -17.05 -10.00 -2.32
N TYR A 14 -16.56 -8.90 -1.75
CA TYR A 14 -17.01 -7.55 -2.06
C TYR A 14 -15.91 -6.54 -1.80
N PHE A 15 -16.01 -5.36 -2.40
CA PHE A 15 -15.16 -4.25 -2.01
C PHE A 15 -15.83 -3.39 -0.94
N ALA A 16 -15.29 -3.41 0.28
CA ALA A 16 -15.69 -2.48 1.34
C ALA A 16 -15.37 -1.02 0.99
N TYR A 17 -14.37 -0.83 0.13
CA TYR A 17 -14.00 0.48 -0.39
C TYR A 17 -13.31 0.35 -1.75
N VAL A 18 -13.61 1.27 -2.65
CA VAL A 18 -12.92 1.49 -3.92
C VAL A 18 -12.85 2.99 -4.16
N SER A 19 -11.67 3.48 -4.55
CA SER A 19 -11.48 4.86 -5.03
C SER A 19 -12.02 5.04 -6.44
N ASP A 20 -12.42 6.27 -6.80
CA ASP A 20 -12.84 6.72 -8.13
C ASP A 20 -11.90 6.33 -9.29
N MET A 21 -10.64 6.03 -9.00
CA MET A 21 -9.71 5.47 -9.97
C MET A 21 -10.17 4.15 -10.58
N CYS A 22 -11.18 3.44 -10.03
CA CYS A 22 -11.78 2.30 -10.73
C CYS A 22 -12.36 2.66 -12.09
N ARG A 23 -12.80 3.91 -12.30
CA ARG A 23 -13.23 4.40 -13.61
C ARG A 23 -12.10 4.28 -14.64
N TYR A 24 -10.86 4.54 -14.24
CA TYR A 24 -9.70 4.40 -15.10
C TYR A 24 -9.35 2.94 -15.43
N PHE A 25 -9.36 2.08 -14.40
CA PHE A 25 -8.94 0.68 -14.53
C PHE A 25 -10.01 -0.21 -15.16
N TYR A 26 -11.28 0.01 -14.84
CA TYR A 26 -12.40 -0.87 -15.22
C TYR A 26 -13.46 -0.18 -16.06
N GLY A 27 -13.44 1.16 -16.20
CA GLY A 27 -14.47 1.89 -16.97
C GLY A 27 -15.82 2.01 -16.26
N ILE A 28 -15.88 1.76 -14.95
CA ILE A 28 -17.12 1.70 -14.17
C ILE A 28 -17.07 2.57 -12.91
N GLU A 29 -18.25 2.89 -12.40
CA GLU A 29 -18.43 3.63 -11.16
C GLU A 29 -18.07 2.78 -9.92
N PRO A 30 -17.54 3.38 -8.83
CA PRO A 30 -17.16 2.65 -7.62
C PRO A 30 -18.30 1.81 -7.03
N GLU A 31 -19.54 2.31 -7.10
CA GLU A 31 -20.73 1.65 -6.59
C GLU A 31 -20.97 0.29 -7.26
N ALA A 32 -20.62 0.12 -8.54
CA ALA A 32 -20.74 -1.15 -9.23
C ALA A 32 -19.81 -2.21 -8.60
N LEU A 33 -18.54 -1.86 -8.35
CA LEU A 33 -17.57 -2.75 -7.72
C LEU A 33 -17.89 -3.04 -6.25
N ARG A 34 -18.45 -2.07 -5.51
CA ARG A 34 -18.89 -2.32 -4.13
C ARG A 34 -20.09 -3.27 -4.09
N SER A 35 -20.95 -3.24 -5.11
CA SER A 35 -22.11 -4.11 -5.22
C SER A 35 -21.74 -5.53 -5.66
N SER A 36 -20.72 -5.67 -6.51
CA SER A 36 -20.23 -6.96 -6.97
C SER A 36 -18.73 -6.92 -7.24
N ALA A 37 -17.94 -7.60 -6.39
CA ALA A 37 -16.51 -7.73 -6.62
C ALA A 37 -16.17 -8.62 -7.82
N ASN A 38 -17.09 -9.48 -8.25
CA ASN A 38 -16.90 -10.35 -9.41
C ASN A 38 -16.59 -9.54 -10.66
N ILE A 39 -17.13 -8.32 -10.82
CA ILE A 39 -16.80 -7.45 -11.96
C ILE A 39 -15.28 -7.20 -12.07
N ALA A 40 -14.56 -7.09 -10.96
CA ALA A 40 -13.10 -6.93 -10.99
C ALA A 40 -12.35 -8.24 -11.23
N ILE A 41 -12.93 -9.37 -10.78
CA ILE A 41 -12.34 -10.71 -10.93
C ILE A 41 -12.53 -11.17 -12.37
N ASP A 42 -13.73 -11.04 -12.92
CA ASP A 42 -14.10 -11.38 -14.31
C ASP A 42 -13.32 -10.53 -15.33
N ALA A 43 -12.83 -9.36 -14.93
CA ALA A 43 -11.96 -8.54 -15.75
C ALA A 43 -10.51 -9.09 -15.82
N ILE A 44 -10.12 -10.04 -14.98
CA ILE A 44 -8.77 -10.65 -15.04
C ILE A 44 -8.74 -11.58 -16.25
N VAL A 45 -7.76 -11.37 -17.12
CA VAL A 45 -7.50 -12.24 -18.28
C VAL A 45 -7.34 -13.70 -17.82
N ASP A 46 -8.00 -14.63 -18.51
CA ASP A 46 -8.09 -16.05 -18.13
C ASP A 46 -6.72 -16.67 -17.80
N GLU A 47 -5.68 -16.38 -18.60
CA GLU A 47 -4.35 -16.92 -18.34
C GLU A 47 -3.71 -16.40 -17.05
N ASP A 48 -4.18 -15.29 -16.48
CA ASP A 48 -3.64 -14.69 -15.27
C ASP A 48 -4.45 -15.07 -14.01
N MET A 49 -5.64 -15.66 -14.18
CA MET A 49 -6.56 -16.02 -13.09
C MET A 49 -5.95 -17.00 -12.08
N HIS A 50 -5.36 -18.10 -12.56
CA HIS A 50 -4.75 -19.10 -11.69
C HIS A 50 -3.64 -18.51 -10.79
N ARG A 51 -2.89 -17.52 -11.29
CA ARG A 51 -1.85 -16.82 -10.50
C ARG A 51 -2.46 -15.86 -9.50
N PHE A 52 -3.59 -15.24 -9.83
CA PHE A 52 -4.35 -14.39 -8.91
C PHE A 52 -4.86 -15.22 -7.73
N GLU A 53 -5.55 -16.33 -8.00
CA GLU A 53 -6.09 -17.24 -6.99
C GLU A 53 -4.97 -17.78 -6.09
N ALA A 54 -3.89 -18.30 -6.67
CA ALA A 54 -2.76 -18.81 -5.91
C ALA A 54 -2.13 -17.73 -4.99
N ALA A 55 -1.99 -16.49 -5.47
CA ALA A 55 -1.47 -15.38 -4.66
C ALA A 55 -2.43 -14.97 -3.54
N LEU A 56 -3.75 -14.98 -3.81
CA LEU A 56 -4.78 -14.65 -2.83
C LEU A 56 -4.86 -15.71 -1.73
N GLU A 57 -4.84 -16.99 -2.12
CA GLU A 57 -4.81 -18.11 -1.18
C GLU A 57 -3.56 -18.12 -0.32
N ALA A 58 -2.38 -17.91 -0.91
CA ALA A 58 -1.13 -17.83 -0.15
C ALA A 58 -1.17 -16.67 0.86
N SER A 59 -1.65 -15.49 0.43
CA SER A 59 -1.83 -14.33 1.30
C SER A 59 -2.80 -14.62 2.45
N MET A 60 -3.93 -15.27 2.17
CA MET A 60 -4.94 -15.62 3.17
C MET A 60 -4.42 -16.65 4.18
N ARG A 61 -3.74 -17.70 3.69
CA ARG A 61 -3.22 -18.79 4.51
C ARG A 61 -2.19 -18.32 5.52
N ASP A 62 -1.23 -17.53 5.05
CA ASP A 62 -0.09 -17.12 5.86
C ASP A 62 -0.28 -15.72 6.49
N MET A 63 -1.41 -15.07 6.22
CA MET A 63 -1.68 -13.66 6.56
C MET A 63 -0.54 -12.73 6.10
N GLN A 64 0.07 -13.05 4.97
CA GLN A 64 1.18 -12.31 4.37
C GLN A 64 0.71 -11.36 3.29
N ARG A 65 1.54 -10.37 2.96
CA ARG A 65 1.25 -9.39 1.89
C ARG A 65 0.79 -10.09 0.62
N PHE A 66 -0.38 -9.71 0.12
CA PHE A 66 -0.82 -10.08 -1.21
C PHE A 66 -0.07 -9.23 -2.23
N ARG A 67 0.49 -9.90 -3.22
CA ARG A 67 1.12 -9.25 -4.35
C ARG A 67 0.84 -10.06 -5.60
N TRP A 68 0.28 -9.39 -6.58
CA TRP A 68 -0.07 -10.00 -7.85
C TRP A 68 0.12 -9.01 -8.98
N SER A 69 0.59 -9.51 -10.12
CA SER A 69 0.60 -8.79 -11.39
C SER A 69 -0.14 -9.62 -12.42
N GLY A 70 -0.95 -8.97 -13.24
CA GLY A 70 -1.68 -9.62 -14.31
C GLY A 70 -2.37 -8.60 -15.20
N ARG A 71 -3.03 -9.11 -16.23
CA ARG A 71 -3.71 -8.31 -17.23
C ARG A 71 -5.20 -8.24 -16.89
N LEU A 72 -5.75 -7.04 -17.04
CA LEU A 72 -7.18 -6.80 -16.99
C LEU A 72 -7.72 -6.49 -18.37
N GLU A 73 -8.83 -7.09 -18.75
CA GLU A 73 -9.67 -6.68 -19.87
C GLU A 73 -10.68 -5.64 -19.39
N THR A 74 -10.65 -4.48 -20.05
CA THR A 74 -11.60 -3.41 -19.76
C THR A 74 -12.79 -3.47 -20.71
N MET A 75 -13.89 -2.81 -20.35
CA MET A 75 -15.14 -2.74 -21.15
C MET A 75 -14.96 -2.21 -22.60
N ASN A 76 -13.78 -1.69 -22.97
CA ASN A 76 -13.46 -1.18 -24.30
C ASN A 76 -12.46 -2.08 -25.06
N ASP A 77 -12.36 -3.37 -24.72
CA ASP A 77 -11.40 -4.35 -25.25
C ASP A 77 -9.92 -3.92 -25.14
N ARG A 78 -9.62 -3.04 -24.18
CA ARG A 78 -8.24 -2.66 -23.88
C ARG A 78 -7.72 -3.54 -22.76
N THR A 79 -6.63 -4.24 -23.02
CA THR A 79 -5.86 -4.94 -22.00
C THR A 79 -4.97 -3.96 -21.25
N ARG A 80 -5.04 -3.97 -19.92
CA ARG A 80 -4.15 -3.20 -19.04
C ARG A 80 -3.35 -4.14 -18.18
N LEU A 81 -2.03 -4.03 -18.24
CA LEU A 81 -1.18 -4.70 -17.28
C LEU A 81 -1.27 -3.96 -15.95
N VAL A 82 -1.68 -4.65 -14.89
CA VAL A 82 -1.81 -4.10 -13.56
C VAL A 82 -0.99 -4.87 -12.56
N ARG A 83 -0.70 -4.22 -11.45
CA ARG A 83 -0.17 -4.85 -10.26
C ARG A 83 -0.97 -4.41 -9.06
N ALA A 84 -1.37 -5.39 -8.26
CA ALA A 84 -2.08 -5.21 -7.02
C ALA A 84 -1.17 -5.60 -5.85
N GLU A 85 -1.10 -4.73 -4.84
CA GLU A 85 -0.42 -4.99 -3.59
C GLU A 85 -1.32 -4.62 -2.43
N SER A 86 -1.51 -5.54 -1.51
CA SER A 86 -2.41 -5.34 -0.38
C SER A 86 -2.01 -6.14 0.85
N MET A 87 -2.56 -5.78 1.99
CA MET A 87 -2.24 -6.39 3.28
C MET A 87 -3.49 -7.04 3.85
N PRO A 88 -3.47 -8.36 4.10
CA PRO A 88 -4.59 -9.05 4.74
C PRO A 88 -4.69 -8.62 6.20
N GLN A 89 -5.91 -8.46 6.67
CA GLN A 89 -6.26 -8.27 8.07
C GLN A 89 -7.47 -9.14 8.41
N LYS A 90 -7.57 -9.57 9.66
CA LYS A 90 -8.76 -10.26 10.14
C LYS A 90 -9.95 -9.32 10.06
N HIS A 91 -11.04 -9.79 9.47
CA HIS A 91 -12.30 -9.07 9.36
C HIS A 91 -13.41 -9.92 10.00
N PRO A 92 -14.45 -9.34 10.63
CA PRO A 92 -15.52 -10.12 11.24
C PRO A 92 -16.18 -11.13 10.29
N GLU A 93 -16.25 -10.80 9.01
CA GLU A 93 -16.83 -11.67 7.97
C GLU A 93 -15.80 -12.58 7.28
N GLY A 94 -14.50 -12.46 7.57
CA GLY A 94 -13.44 -13.22 6.90
C GLY A 94 -12.08 -12.51 6.91
N VAL A 95 -11.54 -12.19 5.74
CA VAL A 95 -10.27 -11.46 5.59
C VAL A 95 -10.49 -10.23 4.71
N ILE A 96 -9.91 -9.11 5.12
CA ILE A 96 -9.93 -7.86 4.36
C ILE A 96 -8.52 -7.49 3.91
N TRP A 97 -8.37 -7.15 2.64
CA TRP A 97 -7.14 -6.68 2.01
C TRP A 97 -7.26 -5.20 1.73
N HIS A 98 -6.52 -4.39 2.48
CA HIS A 98 -6.34 -2.98 2.16
C HIS A 98 -5.17 -2.82 1.21
N GLY A 99 -5.41 -2.26 0.03
CA GLY A 99 -4.47 -2.34 -1.05
C GLY A 99 -4.53 -1.23 -2.07
N VAL A 100 -3.52 -1.25 -2.92
CA VAL A 100 -3.45 -0.46 -4.12
C VAL A 100 -3.31 -1.37 -5.32
N MET A 101 -3.86 -0.92 -6.43
CA MET A 101 -3.64 -1.43 -7.76
C MET A 101 -3.09 -0.31 -8.61
N PHE A 102 -2.08 -0.57 -9.41
CA PHE A 102 -1.49 0.40 -10.31
C PHE A 102 -1.28 -0.23 -11.67
N GLU A 103 -1.23 0.60 -12.70
CA GLU A 103 -0.86 0.14 -14.03
C GLU A 103 0.65 -0.13 -14.04
N ALA A 104 1.04 -1.24 -14.63
CA ALA A 104 2.43 -1.66 -14.73
C ALA A 104 2.86 -1.65 -16.20
N THR A 105 4.13 -1.38 -16.45
CA THR A 105 4.75 -1.58 -17.76
C THR A 105 5.50 -2.91 -17.77
N GLU A 106 5.52 -3.61 -18.92
CA GLU A 106 6.20 -4.91 -19.06
C GLU A 106 7.69 -4.81 -18.70
N GLU A 107 8.35 -3.71 -19.08
CA GLU A 107 9.75 -3.44 -18.76
C GLU A 107 9.99 -3.28 -17.25
N ALA A 108 9.13 -2.53 -16.55
CA ALA A 108 9.23 -2.36 -15.10
C ALA A 108 8.91 -3.66 -14.34
N GLN A 109 8.07 -4.53 -14.91
CA GLN A 109 7.80 -5.85 -14.35
C GLN A 109 9.00 -6.78 -14.50
N MET A 110 9.57 -6.90 -15.70
CA MET A 110 10.75 -7.73 -15.95
C MET A 110 11.94 -7.32 -15.06
N ARG A 111 12.20 -6.01 -14.94
CA ARG A 111 13.28 -5.50 -14.09
C ARG A 111 13.08 -5.85 -12.61
N ARG A 112 11.85 -5.86 -12.11
CA ARG A 112 11.53 -6.23 -10.72
C ARG A 112 11.54 -7.74 -10.49
N GLU A 113 11.12 -8.54 -11.45
CA GLU A 113 11.24 -10.01 -11.36
C GLU A 113 12.71 -10.44 -11.34
N LEU A 114 13.54 -9.81 -12.16
CA LEU A 114 15.00 -9.99 -12.12
C LEU A 114 15.59 -9.60 -10.76
N SER A 115 15.18 -8.47 -10.19
CA SER A 115 15.57 -8.06 -8.82
C SER A 115 15.13 -9.08 -7.77
N ARG A 116 13.89 -9.60 -7.85
CA ARG A 116 13.39 -10.59 -6.88
C ARG A 116 14.12 -11.93 -6.96
N ALA A 117 14.45 -12.37 -8.17
CA ALA A 117 15.28 -13.57 -8.35
C ALA A 117 16.64 -13.39 -7.67
N GLN A 118 17.19 -12.17 -7.69
CA GLN A 118 18.43 -11.81 -6.98
C GLN A 118 18.23 -11.68 -5.44
N ASP A 119 17.03 -11.35 -4.96
CA ASP A 119 16.73 -11.05 -3.55
C ASP A 119 16.36 -12.26 -2.66
N THR A 120 16.35 -13.49 -3.19
CA THR A 120 15.87 -14.70 -2.47
C THR A 120 16.73 -15.07 -1.23
N VAL A 121 17.80 -14.34 -0.93
CA VAL A 121 18.72 -14.64 0.21
C VAL A 121 18.45 -13.80 1.47
N MET A 122 17.58 -12.79 1.46
CA MET A 122 17.48 -11.88 2.62
C MET A 122 16.07 -11.83 3.23
N SER A 123 15.93 -12.45 4.40
CA SER A 123 14.79 -12.34 5.33
C SER A 123 14.61 -10.93 5.95
N LEU A 124 14.89 -9.85 5.20
CA LEU A 124 15.13 -8.47 5.68
C LEU A 124 14.48 -7.35 4.83
N SER A 125 13.35 -7.60 4.14
CA SER A 125 12.74 -6.56 3.30
C SER A 125 11.90 -5.58 4.11
N VAL A 126 12.30 -4.29 4.18
CA VAL A 126 11.33 -3.24 4.50
C VAL A 126 10.59 -2.88 3.21
N PRO A 127 9.27 -3.13 3.12
CA PRO A 127 8.55 -3.01 1.86
C PRO A 127 8.28 -1.53 1.54
N ILE A 128 9.12 -0.90 0.72
CA ILE A 128 8.78 0.39 0.09
C ILE A 128 7.99 0.10 -1.18
N ILE A 129 6.76 0.60 -1.26
CA ILE A 129 5.83 0.34 -2.36
C ILE A 129 5.55 1.67 -3.06
N GLU A 130 5.89 1.78 -4.35
CA GLU A 130 5.50 2.91 -5.19
C GLU A 130 4.02 2.80 -5.55
N VAL A 131 3.22 3.74 -5.05
CA VAL A 131 1.74 3.70 -5.13
C VAL A 131 1.18 4.73 -6.12
N TRP A 132 1.97 5.75 -6.45
CA TRP A 132 1.68 6.77 -7.47
C TRP A 132 3.00 7.41 -7.93
N GLU A 133 2.95 8.24 -8.98
CA GLU A 133 4.09 9.07 -9.39
C GLU A 133 4.57 9.90 -8.19
N GLN A 134 5.83 9.70 -7.79
CA GLN A 134 6.47 10.35 -6.65
C GLN A 134 5.81 10.11 -5.28
N VAL A 135 4.94 9.08 -5.15
CA VAL A 135 4.35 8.68 -3.86
C VAL A 135 4.74 7.25 -3.53
N VAL A 136 5.22 7.04 -2.31
CA VAL A 136 5.44 5.70 -1.76
C VAL A 136 4.61 5.45 -0.51
N CYS A 137 4.27 4.18 -0.31
CA CYS A 137 3.71 3.64 0.91
C CYS A 137 4.70 2.66 1.53
N VAL A 138 4.90 2.78 2.84
CA VAL A 138 5.76 1.92 3.65
C VAL A 138 4.96 1.35 4.81
N PRO A 139 4.39 0.17 4.66
CA PRO A 139 3.73 -0.50 5.76
C PRO A 139 4.73 -1.09 6.75
N LEU A 140 4.51 -0.79 8.02
CA LEU A 140 5.32 -1.23 9.14
C LEU A 140 4.55 -2.31 9.91
N GLN A 141 5.14 -3.49 10.07
CA GLN A 141 4.52 -4.66 10.69
C GLN A 141 5.37 -5.21 11.83
N GLY A 142 4.71 -5.63 12.92
CA GLY A 142 5.34 -6.31 14.05
C GLY A 142 6.29 -5.41 14.85
N SER A 143 7.22 -6.03 15.59
CA SER A 143 8.26 -5.30 16.33
C SER A 143 9.22 -4.61 15.36
N TYR A 144 9.36 -3.30 15.51
CA TYR A 144 10.19 -2.48 14.64
C TYR A 144 11.50 -2.11 15.36
N ASP A 145 12.56 -2.85 15.04
CA ASP A 145 13.88 -2.68 15.66
C ASP A 145 14.76 -1.63 14.94
N ASP A 146 15.83 -1.21 15.61
CA ASP A 146 16.80 -0.21 15.15
C ASP A 146 17.37 -0.56 13.78
N ARG A 147 17.71 -1.83 13.56
CA ARG A 147 18.33 -2.30 12.32
C ARG A 147 17.38 -2.15 11.13
N ARG A 148 16.10 -2.46 11.32
CA ARG A 148 15.06 -2.26 10.29
C ARG A 148 14.79 -0.78 10.06
N ALA A 149 14.80 0.03 11.12
CA ALA A 149 14.66 1.48 11.04
C ALA A 149 15.78 2.13 10.22
N GLU A 150 17.03 1.74 10.45
CA GLU A 150 18.18 2.27 9.71
C GLU A 150 18.11 1.93 8.23
N LYS A 151 17.89 0.65 7.89
CA LYS A 151 17.75 0.22 6.50
C LYS A 151 16.60 0.92 5.78
N LEU A 152 15.46 1.11 6.45
CA LEU A 152 14.36 1.86 5.86
C LEU A 152 14.75 3.32 5.61
N THR A 153 15.38 3.95 6.60
CA THR A 153 15.80 5.34 6.50
C THR A 153 16.74 5.52 5.32
N GLU A 154 17.77 4.69 5.20
CA GLU A 154 18.71 4.72 4.06
C GLU A 154 18.02 4.52 2.72
N ALA A 155 17.13 3.52 2.61
CA ALA A 155 16.42 3.23 1.37
C ALA A 155 15.48 4.38 0.95
N LEU A 156 14.76 4.99 1.90
CA LEU A 156 13.89 6.14 1.61
C LEU A 156 14.70 7.39 1.27
N LEU A 157 15.78 7.68 2.00
CA LEU A 157 16.64 8.84 1.72
C LEU A 157 17.28 8.73 0.34
N SER A 158 17.75 7.53 -0.04
CA SER A 158 18.30 7.30 -1.38
C SER A 158 17.29 7.64 -2.48
N LYS A 159 16.04 7.22 -2.32
CA LYS A 159 14.98 7.46 -3.31
C LYS A 159 14.46 8.92 -3.31
N VAL A 160 14.39 9.57 -2.15
CA VAL A 160 14.06 11.00 -2.10
C VAL A 160 15.17 11.83 -2.72
N SER A 161 16.44 11.51 -2.44
CA SER A 161 17.59 12.22 -2.98
C SER A 161 17.73 12.08 -4.50
N SER A 162 17.29 10.97 -5.11
CA SER A 162 17.25 10.81 -6.57
C SER A 162 16.05 11.51 -7.23
N ALA A 163 15.27 12.28 -6.45
CA ALA A 163 14.03 12.96 -6.86
C ALA A 163 12.91 11.99 -7.34
N GLU A 164 12.99 10.70 -7.01
CA GLU A 164 11.97 9.70 -7.35
C GLU A 164 10.72 9.80 -6.47
N ILE A 165 10.79 10.48 -5.33
CA ILE A 165 9.73 10.53 -4.32
C ILE A 165 9.58 11.93 -3.73
N ARG A 166 8.35 12.42 -3.66
CA ARG A 166 7.95 13.64 -2.94
C ARG A 166 7.08 13.36 -1.71
N VAL A 167 6.35 12.26 -1.68
CA VAL A 167 5.47 11.91 -0.55
C VAL A 167 5.74 10.48 -0.07
N ALA A 168 5.97 10.32 1.23
CA ALA A 168 6.09 9.03 1.89
C ALA A 168 4.98 8.82 2.91
N ILE A 169 4.20 7.75 2.75
CA ILE A 169 3.16 7.35 3.69
C ILE A 169 3.67 6.17 4.50
N LEU A 170 3.81 6.30 5.81
CA LEU A 170 4.13 5.19 6.71
C LEU A 170 2.82 4.63 7.29
N ASP A 171 2.50 3.38 6.98
CA ASP A 171 1.28 2.72 7.45
C ASP A 171 1.56 1.89 8.70
N LEU A 172 0.91 2.26 9.80
CA LEU A 172 1.06 1.66 11.12
C LEU A 172 -0.07 0.68 11.44
N THR A 173 -0.95 0.36 10.49
CA THR A 173 -2.12 -0.50 10.75
C THR A 173 -1.71 -1.90 11.28
N GLY A 174 -0.50 -2.38 10.93
CA GLY A 174 0.05 -3.64 11.41
C GLY A 174 0.83 -3.58 12.74
N ILE A 175 0.89 -2.41 13.40
CA ILE A 175 1.57 -2.22 14.69
C ILE A 175 0.52 -2.21 15.81
N THR A 176 0.46 -3.29 16.58
CA THR A 176 -0.45 -3.43 17.73
C THR A 176 0.19 -2.99 19.03
N ASP A 177 1.50 -3.20 19.17
CA ASP A 177 2.30 -2.86 20.34
C ASP A 177 3.43 -1.94 19.89
N ILE A 178 3.49 -0.75 20.49
CA ILE A 178 4.52 0.24 20.18
C ILE A 178 5.24 0.65 21.46
N ASP A 179 6.56 0.56 21.42
CA ASP A 179 7.43 1.10 22.46
C ASP A 179 7.94 2.49 22.08
N THR A 180 8.60 3.14 23.03
CA THR A 180 9.21 4.45 22.84
C THR A 180 10.28 4.44 21.74
N ALA A 181 11.03 3.34 21.60
CA ALA A 181 12.07 3.20 20.58
C ALA A 181 11.49 3.21 19.16
N THR A 182 10.41 2.47 18.92
CA THR A 182 9.71 2.45 17.64
C THR A 182 9.21 3.85 17.27
N VAL A 183 8.60 4.57 18.21
CA VAL A 183 8.15 5.97 17.96
C VAL A 183 9.34 6.86 17.61
N ALA A 184 10.45 6.76 18.35
CA ALA A 184 11.65 7.55 18.07
C ALA A 184 12.21 7.28 16.66
N HIS A 185 12.18 6.03 16.20
CA HIS A 185 12.57 5.67 14.83
C HIS A 185 11.67 6.27 13.78
N LEU A 186 10.35 6.20 13.97
CA LEU A 186 9.38 6.83 13.05
C LEU A 186 9.67 8.31 12.89
N LEU A 187 9.87 9.03 13.99
CA LEU A 187 10.17 10.46 13.97
C LEU A 187 11.52 10.79 13.34
N ARG A 188 12.52 9.91 13.50
CA ARG A 188 13.81 10.08 12.84
C ARG A 188 13.62 10.00 11.33
N ILE A 189 12.93 8.98 10.83
CA ILE A 189 12.62 8.81 9.40
C ILE A 189 11.89 10.05 8.87
N THR A 190 10.79 10.45 9.50
CA THR A 190 9.96 11.56 9.00
C THR A 190 10.73 12.87 8.96
N ARG A 191 11.57 13.16 9.98
CA ARG A 191 12.43 14.35 9.98
C ARG A 191 13.49 14.29 8.90
N SER A 192 14.17 13.15 8.74
CA SER A 192 15.20 12.99 7.72
C SER A 192 14.65 13.19 6.31
N LEU A 193 13.44 12.71 6.02
CA LEU A 193 12.77 12.91 4.73
C LEU A 193 12.33 14.37 4.55
N GLY A 194 11.77 14.99 5.60
CA GLY A 194 11.39 16.41 5.59
C GLY A 194 12.58 17.34 5.31
N LEU A 195 13.77 17.02 5.81
CA LEU A 195 15.01 17.77 5.51
C LEU A 195 15.40 17.74 4.03
N LEU A 196 15.01 16.69 3.30
CA LEU A 196 15.22 16.57 1.86
C LEU A 196 14.02 17.09 1.04
N GLY A 197 13.02 17.70 1.69
CA GLY A 197 11.85 18.29 1.03
C GLY A 197 10.76 17.27 0.66
N ALA A 198 10.81 16.05 1.20
CA ALA A 198 9.72 15.09 1.04
C ALA A 198 8.68 15.23 2.17
N GLU A 199 7.40 15.23 1.81
CA GLU A 199 6.30 15.23 2.76
C GLU A 199 6.07 13.83 3.32
N CYS A 200 5.72 13.76 4.61
CA CYS A 200 5.45 12.51 5.30
C CYS A 200 4.03 12.48 5.87
N ALA A 201 3.37 11.34 5.72
CA ALA A 201 2.10 11.05 6.36
C ALA A 201 2.17 9.74 7.14
N LEU A 202 1.42 9.68 8.24
CA LEU A 202 1.19 8.46 9.00
C LEU A 202 -0.26 8.02 8.84
N SER A 203 -0.47 6.72 8.69
CA SER A 203 -1.80 6.13 8.63
C SER A 203 -1.94 4.93 9.56
N GLY A 204 -3.18 4.54 9.91
CA GLY A 204 -3.42 3.35 10.73
C GLY A 204 -3.05 3.52 12.20
N ILE A 205 -3.05 4.76 12.72
CA ILE A 205 -2.66 5.04 14.10
C ILE A 205 -3.73 4.54 15.07
N SER A 206 -3.34 3.62 15.95
CA SER A 206 -4.20 3.15 17.05
C SER A 206 -4.24 4.17 18.20
N PRO A 207 -5.29 4.14 19.06
CA PRO A 207 -5.36 5.02 20.23
C PRO A 207 -4.17 4.87 21.20
N VAL A 208 -3.53 3.71 21.25
CA VAL A 208 -2.33 3.47 22.05
C VAL A 208 -1.14 4.21 21.45
N VAL A 209 -0.92 4.06 20.13
CA VAL A 209 0.16 4.74 19.40
C VAL A 209 0.04 6.26 19.53
N ALA A 210 -1.17 6.80 19.37
CA ALA A 210 -1.41 8.24 19.50
C ALA A 210 -1.03 8.77 20.90
N ARG A 211 -1.39 8.06 21.97
CA ARG A 211 -1.02 8.46 23.35
C ARG A 211 0.48 8.44 23.56
N THR A 212 1.17 7.41 23.06
CA THR A 212 2.64 7.31 23.17
C THR A 212 3.31 8.46 22.43
N MET A 213 2.86 8.80 21.21
CA MET A 213 3.38 9.94 20.46
C MET A 213 3.19 11.27 21.20
N ILE A 214 2.03 11.50 21.82
CA ILE A 214 1.81 12.72 22.63
C ILE A 214 2.74 12.75 23.84
N SER A 215 2.91 11.62 24.53
CA SER A 215 3.75 11.54 25.74
C SER A 215 5.23 11.83 25.49
N LEU A 216 5.68 11.65 24.23
CA LEU A 216 7.04 11.91 23.80
C LEU A 216 7.20 13.29 23.14
N GLU A 217 6.16 14.13 23.19
CA GLU A 217 6.08 15.41 22.46
C GLU A 217 6.41 15.25 20.96
N ALA A 218 6.08 14.08 20.43
CA ALA A 218 6.45 13.61 19.11
C ALA A 218 5.43 13.98 18.03
N ALA A 219 4.26 14.47 18.44
CA ALA A 219 3.27 14.99 17.51
C ALA A 219 3.81 16.28 16.88
N SER A 220 3.87 16.32 15.55
CA SER A 220 4.37 17.47 14.79
C SER A 220 3.30 17.95 13.83
N GLU A 221 3.10 19.27 13.74
CA GLU A 221 2.19 19.88 12.76
C GLU A 221 2.63 19.64 11.32
N GLN A 222 3.92 19.33 11.09
CA GLN A 222 4.48 19.02 9.76
C GLN A 222 4.13 17.60 9.29
N LEU A 223 3.65 16.75 10.19
CA LEU A 223 3.22 15.39 9.89
C LEU A 223 1.71 15.36 9.72
N ARG A 224 1.26 14.75 8.62
CA ARG A 224 -0.17 14.51 8.42
C ARG A 224 -0.55 13.14 8.97
N TYR A 225 -1.65 13.10 9.70
CA TYR A 225 -2.14 11.91 10.37
C TYR A 225 -3.48 11.48 9.77
N PHE A 226 -3.60 10.21 9.43
CA PHE A 226 -4.81 9.65 8.84
C PHE A 226 -5.26 8.40 9.61
N ARG A 227 -6.57 8.23 9.72
CA ARG A 227 -7.13 7.03 10.37
C ARG A 227 -6.80 5.76 9.57
N ALA A 228 -6.77 5.85 8.25
CA ALA A 228 -6.60 4.71 7.36
C ALA A 228 -5.75 5.08 6.14
N LEU A 229 -5.03 4.09 5.61
CA LEU A 229 -4.13 4.25 4.47
C LEU A 229 -4.83 4.85 3.24
N ASN A 230 -6.09 4.50 2.99
CA ASN A 230 -6.84 5.05 1.86
C ASN A 230 -7.06 6.56 1.93
N GLN A 231 -7.16 7.13 3.13
CA GLN A 231 -7.28 8.59 3.31
C GLN A 231 -5.94 9.27 3.02
N ALA A 232 -4.84 8.70 3.51
CA ALA A 232 -3.50 9.20 3.24
C ALA A 232 -3.15 9.16 1.74
N LEU A 233 -3.51 8.08 1.06
CA LEU A 233 -3.30 7.93 -0.38
C LEU A 233 -4.10 8.95 -1.19
N ARG A 234 -5.37 9.18 -0.85
CA ARG A 234 -6.19 10.21 -1.50
C ARG A 234 -5.58 11.59 -1.36
N TRP A 235 -5.11 11.92 -0.16
CA TRP A 235 -4.43 13.17 0.11
C TRP A 235 -3.15 13.32 -0.74
N ALA A 236 -2.26 12.32 -0.70
CA ALA A 236 -0.99 12.35 -1.43
C ALA A 236 -1.19 12.49 -2.94
N ILE A 237 -2.15 11.76 -3.52
CA ILE A 237 -2.47 11.86 -4.94
C ILE A 237 -3.10 13.22 -5.28
N GLY A 238 -3.93 13.77 -4.38
CA GLY A 238 -4.56 15.09 -4.55
C GLY A 238 -3.57 16.25 -4.51
N GLU A 239 -2.54 16.21 -3.67
CA GLU A 239 -1.49 17.24 -3.60
C GLU A 239 -0.60 17.26 -4.85
N LEU A 240 -0.35 16.08 -5.45
CA LEU A 240 0.51 15.94 -6.63
C LEU A 240 -0.25 16.06 -7.96
N GLY A 241 -1.59 16.01 -7.94
CA GLY A 241 -2.41 16.26 -9.11
C GLY A 241 -2.29 17.71 -9.59
N PRO A 242 -2.58 18.01 -10.87
CA PRO A 242 -2.59 19.39 -11.35
C PRO A 242 -3.58 20.20 -10.51
N LYS A 243 -3.08 21.25 -9.84
CA LYS A 243 -3.95 22.23 -9.16
C LYS A 243 -4.90 22.78 -10.22
N SER A 244 -6.16 22.39 -10.15
CA SER A 244 -7.20 22.90 -11.03
C SER A 244 -7.31 24.40 -10.77
N GLY A 245 -6.77 25.20 -11.69
CA GLY A 245 -7.05 26.63 -11.81
C GLY A 245 -8.30 26.84 -12.63
#